data_AF-W2Q7Z2-F1
#
_entry.id   AF-W2Q7Z2-F1
#
_cell.length_a   1.000
_cell.length_b   1.000
_cell.length_c   1.000
_cell.angle_alpha   90.00
_cell.angle_beta   90.00
_cell.angle_gamma   90.00
#
_symmetry.space_group_name_H-M   'P 1'
#
loop_
_entity.id
_entity.type
_entity.pdbx_description
1 polymer ?
#
loop_
_entity_poly.entity_id
_entity_poly.type
_entity_poly.pdbx_seq_one_letter_code
_entity_poly.pdbx_strand_id
1 'polypeptide(L)'
;MQKIRSNQAQDGATRQNKSESSSKYERLKDATFPRAIMVLPHVLSLINTMLMSPEEAAIEAARTGQSRWLRDIIHRFEGCGIKEAFLIAAGSGQVVVVADLYTYIDPICEDEVPDTIELVFKAVRRAARGGHSKVIEFLLSDEDDLLFKPNRGALLRKLTPALENAAAEGYLDIVKFMITHGSLKNYKWACMRWGRGDALALAIYHKHDDVVEFLFSVFEDFHWNLKSALIAAVHAEGKDIIKRIYELYPTTSYWESNLFVELAWDDLYIRGVKYLYEHGWDDVTLLSDAFVAAASRGSVETLAFFLDTGRISQQLFDKAFEKAVESEGAVEFLYEKKRASSLAINQAFVSTNSPALIKLLYENEQISNDSISTAFTKACKAKRTYINQSSKDNNRMDIVKYLMKLDCIPAEVIGEAFAYAAKHSDSEIMTFLAEDKRLSPDDAFLGAVVYGDRKLMESTYDVERISPETILTAFTKVSVSDSPDILKEKFGLLFVILFTL
;
A
#
# COMPACT_ATOMS: atom_id res chain seq x y z
N MET A 1 -55.52 -63.13 28.73
CA MET A 1 -56.90 -62.86 28.29
C MET A 1 -57.18 -61.37 28.41
N GLN A 2 -57.71 -60.76 27.33
CA GLN A 2 -58.69 -59.67 27.29
C GLN A 2 -58.40 -58.39 28.12
N LYS A 3 -58.13 -57.28 27.43
CA LYS A 3 -59.07 -56.17 27.09
C LYS A 3 -59.13 -55.09 28.19
N ILE A 4 -58.57 -53.90 28.00
CA ILE A 4 -58.96 -52.77 27.11
C ILE A 4 -59.73 -51.69 27.89
N ARG A 5 -59.16 -50.47 27.81
CA ARG A 5 -59.75 -49.11 27.82
C ARG A 5 -60.41 -48.59 29.10
N SER A 6 -59.88 -47.46 29.55
CA SER A 6 -60.62 -46.19 29.50
C SER A 6 -59.71 -44.98 29.76
N ASN A 7 -59.90 -43.95 28.93
CA ASN A 7 -59.57 -42.53 29.12
C ASN A 7 -58.15 -42.03 28.84
N GLN A 8 -57.94 -41.61 27.59
CA GLN A 8 -57.41 -40.28 27.23
C GLN A 8 -57.54 -40.09 25.72
N ALA A 9 -58.66 -39.52 25.30
CA ALA A 9 -58.90 -39.06 23.94
C ALA A 9 -59.71 -37.77 24.00
N GLN A 10 -59.01 -36.65 24.17
CA GLN A 10 -59.42 -35.29 23.76
C GLN A 10 -58.29 -34.33 24.18
N ASP A 11 -57.27 -34.19 23.32
CA ASP A 11 -56.46 -32.95 23.21
C ASP A 11 -55.40 -32.98 22.09
N GLY A 12 -55.27 -34.08 21.34
CA GLY A 12 -54.29 -34.19 20.26
C GLY A 12 -54.89 -34.02 18.86
N ALA A 13 -55.39 -32.83 18.49
CA ALA A 13 -55.80 -32.60 17.09
C ALA A 13 -55.88 -31.11 16.65
N THR A 14 -55.00 -30.21 17.11
CA THR A 14 -55.02 -28.83 16.55
C THR A 14 -53.69 -28.07 16.52
N ARG A 15 -52.53 -28.73 16.68
CA ARG A 15 -51.22 -28.04 16.69
C ARG A 15 -50.11 -28.77 15.92
N GLN A 16 -50.38 -29.31 14.73
CA GLN A 16 -49.32 -29.95 13.92
C GLN A 16 -49.30 -29.59 12.43
N ASN A 17 -49.95 -28.51 11.99
CA ASN A 17 -49.92 -28.06 10.59
C ASN A 17 -49.47 -26.59 10.39
N LYS A 18 -48.63 -26.05 11.28
CA LYS A 18 -48.29 -24.61 11.25
C LYS A 18 -46.80 -24.26 11.11
N SER A 19 -45.89 -25.19 10.84
CA SER A 19 -44.45 -24.88 10.91
C SER A 19 -43.56 -25.28 9.73
N GLU A 20 -44.06 -25.87 8.64
CA GLU A 20 -43.18 -26.25 7.49
C GLU A 20 -43.42 -25.45 6.19
N SER A 21 -44.51 -24.70 6.06
CA SER A 21 -44.78 -23.89 4.85
C SER A 21 -44.36 -22.42 4.95
N SER A 22 -43.86 -21.98 6.11
CA SER A 22 -43.64 -20.55 6.41
C SER A 22 -42.33 -19.97 5.86
N SER A 23 -41.39 -20.79 5.36
CA SER A 23 -40.09 -20.30 4.87
C SER A 23 -40.03 -19.98 3.36
N LYS A 24 -40.93 -20.54 2.54
CA LYS A 24 -40.78 -20.49 1.07
C LYS A 24 -41.18 -19.16 0.43
N TYR A 25 -42.11 -18.42 1.02
CA TYR A 25 -42.64 -17.17 0.48
C TYR A 25 -42.57 -16.07 1.54
N GLU A 26 -41.45 -15.36 1.56
CA GLU A 26 -41.11 -14.42 2.63
C GLU A 26 -42.11 -13.26 2.78
N ARG A 27 -42.65 -12.76 1.66
CA ARG A 27 -43.66 -11.68 1.66
C ARG A 27 -45.05 -12.16 2.09
N LEU A 28 -45.24 -13.47 2.23
CA LEU A 28 -46.50 -14.10 2.63
C LEU A 28 -46.46 -14.64 4.07
N LYS A 29 -45.37 -14.41 4.83
CA LYS A 29 -45.17 -14.96 6.18
C LYS A 29 -46.29 -14.62 7.17
N ASP A 30 -46.86 -13.42 7.06
CA ASP A 30 -47.94 -12.95 7.93
C ASP A 30 -49.33 -13.02 7.27
N ALA A 31 -49.41 -13.47 6.02
CA ALA A 31 -50.67 -13.57 5.28
C ALA A 31 -51.39 -14.90 5.56
N THR A 32 -52.68 -14.84 5.85
CA THR A 32 -53.52 -16.04 6.04
C THR A 32 -54.36 -16.30 4.80
N PHE A 33 -54.11 -17.44 4.15
CA PHE A 33 -54.86 -17.87 2.96
C PHE A 33 -55.80 -19.04 3.29
N PRO A 34 -56.98 -19.14 2.64
CA PRO A 34 -57.82 -20.33 2.71
C PRO A 34 -57.05 -21.60 2.30
N ARG A 35 -57.38 -22.74 2.91
CA ARG A 35 -56.68 -24.03 2.68
C ARG A 35 -56.64 -24.43 1.19
N ALA A 36 -57.65 -24.07 0.42
CA ALA A 36 -57.72 -24.30 -1.02
C ALA A 36 -56.66 -23.53 -1.84
N ILE A 37 -56.21 -22.36 -1.36
CA ILE A 37 -55.16 -21.56 -1.99
C ILE A 37 -53.78 -22.00 -1.48
N MET A 38 -53.66 -22.37 -0.20
CA MET A 38 -52.40 -22.84 0.38
C MET A 38 -51.84 -24.11 -0.31
N VAL A 39 -52.70 -24.93 -0.91
CA VAL A 39 -52.31 -26.15 -1.64
C VAL A 39 -51.89 -25.89 -3.10
N LEU A 40 -51.88 -24.62 -3.55
CA LEU A 40 -51.52 -24.24 -4.92
C LEU A 40 -50.22 -23.40 -4.93
N PRO A 41 -49.03 -24.04 -4.98
CA PRO A 41 -47.75 -23.34 -4.90
C PRO A 41 -47.53 -22.30 -6.01
N HIS A 42 -48.08 -22.55 -7.20
CA HIS A 42 -48.01 -21.61 -8.33
C HIS A 42 -48.85 -20.35 -8.07
N VAL A 43 -50.01 -20.47 -7.41
CA VAL A 43 -50.84 -19.31 -7.02
C VAL A 43 -50.15 -18.53 -5.92
N LEU A 44 -49.61 -19.19 -4.90
CA LEU A 44 -48.84 -18.51 -3.84
C LEU A 44 -47.60 -17.82 -4.41
N SER A 45 -46.91 -18.45 -5.37
CA SER A 45 -45.79 -17.83 -6.09
C SER A 45 -46.23 -16.58 -6.85
N LEU A 46 -47.36 -16.65 -7.58
CA LEU A 46 -47.88 -15.51 -8.32
C LEU A 46 -48.29 -14.37 -7.39
N ILE A 47 -48.99 -14.66 -6.28
CA ILE A 47 -49.35 -13.64 -5.28
C ILE A 47 -48.09 -13.01 -4.70
N ASN A 48 -47.08 -13.80 -4.35
CA ASN A 48 -45.81 -13.31 -3.84
C ASN A 48 -45.07 -12.43 -4.88
N THR A 49 -45.13 -12.77 -6.17
CA THR A 49 -44.58 -11.95 -7.26
C THR A 49 -45.37 -10.65 -7.46
N MET A 50 -46.71 -10.69 -7.35
CA MET A 50 -47.57 -9.50 -7.49
C MET A 50 -47.43 -8.51 -6.33
N LEU A 51 -46.88 -8.94 -5.20
CA LEU A 51 -46.60 -8.10 -4.03
C LEU A 51 -45.21 -7.43 -4.08
N MET A 52 -44.42 -7.67 -5.13
CA MET A 52 -43.13 -7.01 -5.31
C MET A 52 -43.32 -5.51 -5.57
N SER A 53 -42.44 -4.69 -4.99
CA SER A 53 -42.31 -3.30 -5.45
C SER A 53 -41.82 -3.26 -6.92
N PRO A 54 -42.01 -2.16 -7.65
CA PRO A 54 -41.48 -2.04 -9.01
C PRO A 54 -39.99 -2.31 -9.12
N GLU A 55 -39.19 -1.87 -8.13
CA GLU A 55 -37.75 -2.14 -8.04
C GLU A 55 -37.45 -3.62 -7.84
N GLU A 56 -38.16 -4.27 -6.90
CA GLU A 56 -38.00 -5.70 -6.64
C GLU A 56 -38.39 -6.55 -7.86
N ALA A 57 -39.46 -6.15 -8.54
CA ALA A 57 -39.92 -6.79 -9.76
C ALA A 57 -38.90 -6.63 -10.90
N ALA A 58 -38.30 -5.46 -11.06
CA ALA A 58 -37.24 -5.23 -12.06
C ALA A 58 -36.01 -6.09 -11.76
N ILE A 59 -35.58 -6.16 -10.50
CA ILE A 59 -34.46 -7.00 -10.07
C ILE A 59 -34.75 -8.49 -10.31
N GLU A 60 -35.96 -8.96 -10.01
CA GLU A 60 -36.35 -10.36 -10.25
C GLU A 60 -36.47 -10.69 -11.74
N ALA A 61 -37.03 -9.77 -12.53
CA ALA A 61 -37.10 -9.91 -13.98
C ALA A 61 -35.70 -10.01 -14.59
N ALA A 62 -34.77 -9.18 -14.11
CA ALA A 62 -33.37 -9.18 -14.52
C ALA A 62 -32.64 -10.47 -14.10
N ARG A 63 -32.88 -10.96 -12.88
CA ARG A 63 -32.32 -12.23 -12.38
C ARG A 63 -32.77 -13.43 -13.20
N THR A 64 -34.06 -13.46 -13.56
CA THR A 64 -34.70 -14.59 -14.25
C THR A 64 -34.64 -14.51 -15.78
N GLY A 65 -34.10 -13.42 -16.34
CA GLY A 65 -33.96 -13.25 -17.79
C GLY A 65 -35.25 -12.86 -18.52
N GLN A 66 -36.27 -12.41 -17.80
CA GLN A 66 -37.58 -12.07 -18.37
C GLN A 66 -37.56 -10.66 -19.00
N SER A 67 -36.90 -10.51 -20.15
CA SER A 67 -36.69 -9.21 -20.82
C SER A 67 -37.97 -8.44 -21.13
N ARG A 68 -39.04 -9.12 -21.56
CA ARG A 68 -40.34 -8.49 -21.82
C ARG A 68 -40.96 -7.89 -20.56
N TRP A 69 -40.96 -8.67 -19.47
CA TRP A 69 -41.48 -8.22 -18.18
C TRP A 69 -40.67 -7.03 -17.65
N LEU A 70 -39.35 -7.09 -17.78
CA LEU A 70 -38.47 -6.00 -17.39
C LEU A 70 -38.74 -4.71 -18.19
N ARG A 71 -38.90 -4.80 -19.51
CA ARG A 71 -39.25 -3.63 -20.33
C ARG A 71 -40.60 -3.03 -19.94
N ASP A 72 -41.60 -3.86 -19.69
CA ASP A 72 -42.91 -3.39 -19.23
C ASP A 72 -42.80 -2.63 -17.90
N ILE A 73 -41.97 -3.09 -16.96
CA ILE A 73 -41.72 -2.40 -15.69
C ILE A 73 -41.00 -1.06 -15.93
N ILE A 74 -39.91 -1.07 -16.71
CA ILE A 74 -39.11 0.12 -17.01
C ILE A 74 -39.96 1.21 -17.67
N HIS A 75 -40.81 0.84 -18.63
CA HIS A 75 -41.71 1.79 -19.30
C HIS A 75 -42.81 2.32 -18.39
N ARG A 76 -43.35 1.49 -17.48
CA ARG A 76 -44.44 1.90 -16.58
C ARG A 76 -43.96 2.75 -15.40
N PHE A 77 -42.73 2.57 -14.96
CA PHE A 77 -42.18 3.20 -13.76
C PHE A 77 -40.91 4.03 -14.05
N GLU A 78 -40.84 4.67 -15.21
CA GLU A 78 -39.83 5.69 -15.55
C GLU A 78 -38.36 5.29 -15.27
N GLY A 79 -37.95 4.09 -15.66
CA GLY A 79 -36.55 3.65 -15.52
C GLY A 79 -36.10 3.31 -14.10
N CYS A 80 -37.05 3.07 -13.20
CA CYS A 80 -36.80 2.64 -11.84
C CYS A 80 -35.95 1.34 -11.79
N GLY A 81 -34.89 1.35 -10.98
CA GLY A 81 -34.06 0.17 -10.70
C GLY A 81 -33.09 -0.30 -11.79
N ILE A 82 -32.94 0.43 -12.91
CA ILE A 82 -32.11 0.02 -14.07
C ILE A 82 -30.68 -0.36 -13.66
N LYS A 83 -30.00 0.47 -12.86
CA LYS A 83 -28.59 0.24 -12.49
C LYS A 83 -28.41 -1.07 -11.71
N GLU A 84 -29.26 -1.37 -10.73
CA GLU A 84 -29.16 -2.62 -9.97
C GLU A 84 -29.62 -3.82 -10.80
N ALA A 85 -30.70 -3.67 -11.58
CA ALA A 85 -31.17 -4.69 -12.51
C ALA A 85 -30.06 -5.09 -13.51
N PHE A 86 -29.30 -4.12 -14.02
CA PHE A 86 -28.15 -4.36 -14.90
C PHE A 86 -27.06 -5.20 -14.22
N LEU A 87 -26.69 -4.83 -12.99
CA LEU A 87 -25.70 -5.59 -12.20
C LEU A 87 -26.17 -7.02 -11.88
N ILE A 88 -27.45 -7.20 -11.58
CA ILE A 88 -28.04 -8.51 -11.27
C ILE A 88 -28.15 -9.38 -12.52
N ALA A 89 -28.57 -8.81 -13.65
CA ALA A 89 -28.59 -9.51 -14.94
C ALA A 89 -27.20 -10.01 -15.32
N ALA A 90 -26.17 -9.15 -15.17
CA ALA A 90 -24.79 -9.52 -15.44
C ALA A 90 -24.30 -10.66 -14.53
N GLY A 91 -24.56 -10.57 -13.22
CA GLY A 91 -24.23 -11.62 -12.26
C GLY A 91 -25.06 -12.90 -12.37
N SER A 92 -26.15 -12.90 -13.14
CA SER A 92 -26.99 -14.07 -13.40
C SER A 92 -26.83 -14.61 -14.82
N GLY A 93 -25.93 -14.03 -15.62
CA GLY A 93 -25.60 -14.50 -16.96
C GLY A 93 -26.62 -14.16 -18.06
N GLN A 94 -27.52 -13.21 -17.79
CA GLN A 94 -28.64 -12.88 -18.68
C GLN A 94 -28.19 -11.88 -19.76
N VAL A 95 -27.38 -12.34 -20.73
CA VAL A 95 -26.77 -11.48 -21.76
C VAL A 95 -27.78 -10.64 -22.56
N VAL A 96 -28.96 -11.19 -22.87
CA VAL A 96 -30.02 -10.45 -23.59
C VAL A 96 -30.55 -9.31 -22.74
N VAL A 97 -30.75 -9.53 -21.44
CA VAL A 97 -31.20 -8.47 -20.52
C VAL A 97 -30.09 -7.44 -20.32
N VAL A 98 -28.83 -7.86 -20.22
CA VAL A 98 -27.69 -6.94 -20.13
C VAL A 98 -27.63 -6.05 -21.36
N ALA A 99 -27.76 -6.61 -22.56
CA ALA A 99 -27.77 -5.86 -23.81
C ALA A 99 -28.97 -4.88 -23.89
N ASP A 100 -30.17 -5.35 -23.54
CA ASP A 100 -31.37 -4.52 -23.47
C ASP A 100 -31.19 -3.36 -22.47
N LEU A 101 -30.63 -3.62 -21.29
CA LEU A 101 -30.41 -2.60 -20.26
C LEU A 101 -29.26 -1.64 -20.61
N TYR A 102 -28.29 -2.10 -21.41
CA TYR A 102 -27.14 -1.31 -21.82
C TYR A 102 -27.57 -0.03 -22.55
N THR A 103 -28.58 -0.13 -23.42
CA THR A 103 -29.11 1.01 -24.17
C THR A 103 -29.73 2.09 -23.30
N TYR A 104 -30.08 1.78 -22.05
CA TYR A 104 -30.63 2.75 -21.10
C TYR A 104 -29.56 3.38 -20.19
N ILE A 105 -28.36 2.79 -20.10
CA ILE A 105 -27.24 3.29 -19.28
C ILE A 105 -26.14 3.95 -20.12
N ASP A 106 -26.24 3.87 -21.44
CA ASP A 106 -25.38 4.58 -22.39
C ASP A 106 -25.42 6.09 -22.06
N PRO A 107 -24.27 6.72 -21.73
CA PRO A 107 -24.25 8.09 -21.24
C PRO A 107 -24.72 9.07 -22.30
N ILE A 108 -25.66 9.94 -21.92
CA ILE A 108 -26.22 10.94 -22.83
C ILE A 108 -25.29 12.16 -22.94
N CYS A 109 -24.47 12.41 -21.91
CA CYS A 109 -23.47 13.49 -21.87
C CYS A 109 -22.12 13.01 -21.34
N GLU A 110 -21.07 13.79 -21.56
CA GLU A 110 -19.70 13.45 -21.15
C GLU A 110 -19.54 13.30 -19.62
N ASP A 111 -20.35 14.02 -18.83
CA ASP A 111 -20.28 13.99 -17.36
C ASP A 111 -20.74 12.66 -16.76
N GLU A 112 -21.58 11.89 -17.46
CA GLU A 112 -22.08 10.58 -17.01
C GLU A 112 -21.13 9.42 -17.35
N VAL A 113 -20.19 9.64 -18.27
CA VAL A 113 -19.26 8.61 -18.77
C VAL A 113 -18.49 7.91 -17.63
N PRO A 114 -17.91 8.61 -16.63
CA PRO A 114 -17.19 7.96 -15.54
C PRO A 114 -18.06 7.01 -14.70
N ASP A 115 -19.34 7.38 -14.48
CA ASP A 115 -20.30 6.61 -13.69
C ASP A 115 -20.75 5.36 -14.45
N THR A 116 -21.03 5.49 -15.76
CA THR A 116 -21.36 4.32 -16.60
C THR A 116 -20.17 3.37 -16.68
N ILE A 117 -18.95 3.87 -16.87
CA ILE A 117 -17.74 3.03 -16.87
C ILE A 117 -17.59 2.27 -15.54
N GLU A 118 -17.81 2.93 -14.40
CA GLU A 118 -17.78 2.25 -13.10
C GLU A 118 -18.87 1.19 -12.97
N LEU A 119 -20.07 1.46 -13.47
CA LEU A 119 -21.19 0.51 -13.47
C LEU A 119 -20.87 -0.72 -14.34
N VAL A 120 -20.31 -0.52 -15.54
CA VAL A 120 -19.89 -1.61 -16.43
C VAL A 120 -18.81 -2.47 -15.77
N PHE A 121 -17.80 -1.88 -15.14
CA PHE A 121 -16.80 -2.68 -14.43
C PHE A 121 -17.37 -3.45 -13.24
N LYS A 122 -18.37 -2.91 -12.53
CA LYS A 122 -19.10 -3.66 -11.48
C LYS A 122 -19.88 -4.82 -12.07
N ALA A 123 -20.50 -4.65 -13.23
CA ALA A 123 -21.20 -5.72 -13.95
C ALA A 123 -20.24 -6.83 -14.40
N VAL A 124 -19.11 -6.47 -15.01
CA VAL A 124 -18.04 -7.42 -15.39
C VAL A 124 -17.53 -8.18 -14.17
N ARG A 125 -17.31 -7.52 -13.03
CA ARG A 125 -16.91 -8.18 -11.77
C ARG A 125 -17.94 -9.21 -11.29
N ARG A 126 -19.24 -8.90 -11.37
CA ARG A 126 -20.31 -9.84 -11.00
C ARG A 126 -20.42 -11.00 -11.99
N ALA A 127 -20.33 -10.73 -13.29
CA ALA A 127 -20.35 -11.75 -14.33
C ALA A 127 -19.15 -12.71 -14.21
N ALA A 128 -17.96 -12.19 -13.91
CA ALA A 128 -16.76 -13.00 -13.68
C ALA A 128 -16.89 -13.92 -12.46
N ARG A 129 -17.46 -13.42 -11.37
CA ARG A 129 -17.76 -14.23 -10.19
C ARG A 129 -18.82 -15.32 -10.45
N GLY A 130 -19.74 -15.08 -11.39
CA GLY A 130 -20.79 -16.02 -11.76
C GLY A 130 -20.44 -16.99 -12.90
N GLY A 131 -19.24 -16.87 -13.51
CA GLY A 131 -18.85 -17.74 -14.62
C GLY A 131 -19.56 -17.41 -15.94
N HIS A 132 -19.90 -16.14 -16.17
CA HIS A 132 -20.74 -15.71 -17.30
C HIS A 132 -19.93 -15.06 -18.43
N SER A 133 -19.13 -15.87 -19.14
CA SER A 133 -18.20 -15.43 -20.19
C SER A 133 -18.86 -14.62 -21.29
N LYS A 134 -20.05 -15.03 -21.76
CA LYS A 134 -20.82 -14.31 -22.80
C LYS A 134 -21.19 -12.88 -22.40
N VAL A 135 -21.47 -12.65 -21.11
CA VAL A 135 -21.74 -11.29 -20.61
C VAL A 135 -20.47 -10.45 -20.62
N ILE A 136 -19.33 -11.04 -20.25
CA ILE A 136 -18.03 -10.35 -20.26
C ILE A 136 -17.60 -10.03 -21.69
N GLU A 137 -17.75 -10.98 -22.61
CA GLU A 137 -17.48 -10.79 -24.04
C GLU A 137 -18.33 -9.65 -24.63
N PHE A 138 -19.61 -9.58 -24.26
CA PHE A 138 -20.50 -8.49 -24.68
C PHE A 138 -20.05 -7.14 -24.10
N LEU A 139 -19.83 -7.08 -22.78
CA LEU A 139 -19.50 -5.83 -22.08
C LEU A 139 -18.08 -5.31 -22.39
N LEU A 140 -17.17 -6.18 -22.83
CA LEU A 140 -15.81 -5.82 -23.23
C LEU A 140 -15.63 -5.92 -24.76
N SER A 141 -16.73 -5.87 -25.52
CA SER A 141 -16.68 -5.94 -26.98
C SER A 141 -15.91 -4.76 -27.59
N ASP A 142 -15.22 -5.04 -28.70
CA ASP A 142 -14.41 -4.07 -29.44
C ASP A 142 -15.23 -2.97 -30.11
N GLU A 143 -16.54 -3.16 -30.24
CA GLU A 143 -17.45 -2.21 -30.88
C GLU A 143 -17.84 -1.04 -29.96
N ASP A 144 -17.50 -1.10 -28.67
CA ASP A 144 -17.96 -0.14 -27.68
C ASP A 144 -16.91 0.92 -27.31
N ASP A 145 -16.98 2.06 -27.99
CA ASP A 145 -16.10 3.23 -27.82
C ASP A 145 -16.06 3.79 -26.38
N LEU A 146 -17.06 3.49 -25.53
CA LEU A 146 -17.16 4.02 -24.16
C LEU A 146 -15.99 3.60 -23.27
N LEU A 147 -15.54 2.35 -23.41
CA LEU A 147 -14.44 1.80 -22.61
C LEU A 147 -13.06 2.22 -23.13
N PHE A 148 -12.96 2.80 -24.33
CA PHE A 148 -11.68 3.06 -25.00
C PHE A 148 -11.27 4.54 -25.05
N LYS A 149 -12.13 5.46 -24.59
CA LYS A 149 -11.85 6.91 -24.51
C LYS A 149 -10.93 7.36 -23.34
N PRO A 150 -11.00 6.84 -22.10
CA PRO A 150 -10.20 7.35 -20.98
C PRO A 150 -8.88 6.59 -20.71
N ASN A 151 -8.04 7.20 -19.86
CA ASN A 151 -6.69 6.78 -19.46
C ASN A 151 -6.54 5.25 -19.24
N ARG A 152 -5.95 4.58 -20.24
CA ARG A 152 -5.96 3.11 -20.42
C ARG A 152 -5.37 2.31 -19.25
N GLY A 153 -4.39 2.86 -18.54
CA GLY A 153 -3.78 2.20 -17.36
C GLY A 153 -4.70 2.15 -16.13
N ALA A 154 -5.61 3.12 -15.98
CA ALA A 154 -6.57 3.15 -14.87
C ALA A 154 -7.70 2.12 -15.04
N LEU A 155 -8.05 1.79 -16.29
CA LEU A 155 -9.11 0.84 -16.64
C LEU A 155 -8.71 -0.61 -16.30
N LEU A 156 -7.47 -1.01 -16.56
CA LEU A 156 -6.98 -2.35 -16.21
C LEU A 156 -6.97 -2.63 -14.71
N ARG A 157 -6.68 -1.61 -13.88
CA ARG A 157 -6.82 -1.72 -12.41
C ARG A 157 -8.26 -2.06 -12.01
N LYS A 158 -9.25 -1.57 -12.75
CA LYS A 158 -10.67 -1.86 -12.48
C LYS A 158 -11.10 -3.25 -12.95
N LEU A 159 -10.35 -3.87 -13.87
CA LEU A 159 -10.55 -5.25 -14.32
C LEU A 159 -9.83 -6.30 -13.46
N THR A 160 -8.78 -5.93 -12.72
CA THR A 160 -8.05 -6.86 -11.83
C THR A 160 -8.96 -7.67 -10.91
N PRO A 161 -9.97 -7.09 -10.22
CA PRO A 161 -10.84 -7.88 -9.35
C PRO A 161 -11.74 -8.86 -10.11
N ALA A 162 -12.06 -8.59 -11.39
CA ALA A 162 -12.83 -9.52 -12.21
C ALA A 162 -11.97 -10.73 -12.61
N LEU A 163 -10.70 -10.50 -12.97
CA LEU A 163 -9.73 -11.58 -13.25
C LEU A 163 -9.49 -12.42 -11.99
N GLU A 164 -9.34 -11.77 -10.83
CA GLU A 164 -9.19 -12.43 -9.53
C GLU A 164 -10.39 -13.29 -9.17
N ASN A 165 -11.62 -12.77 -9.32
CA ASN A 165 -12.84 -13.56 -9.12
C ASN A 165 -12.90 -14.78 -10.04
N ALA A 166 -12.61 -14.59 -11.34
CA ALA A 166 -12.62 -15.69 -12.30
C ALA A 166 -11.57 -16.76 -11.96
N ALA A 167 -10.38 -16.36 -11.51
CA ALA A 167 -9.33 -17.26 -11.10
C ALA A 167 -9.65 -17.98 -9.78
N ALA A 168 -10.26 -17.29 -8.82
CA ALA A 168 -10.68 -17.85 -7.53
C ALA A 168 -11.79 -18.89 -7.66
N GLU A 169 -12.68 -18.73 -8.65
CA GLU A 169 -13.80 -19.64 -8.90
C GLU A 169 -13.49 -20.69 -9.98
N GLY A 170 -12.30 -20.63 -10.61
CA GLY A 170 -11.83 -21.62 -11.58
C GLY A 170 -12.37 -21.47 -13.01
N TYR A 171 -12.85 -20.29 -13.39
CA TYR A 171 -13.40 -20.05 -14.73
C TYR A 171 -12.29 -19.77 -15.75
N LEU A 172 -11.64 -20.84 -16.22
CA LEU A 172 -10.51 -20.79 -17.16
C LEU A 172 -10.82 -20.05 -18.47
N ASP A 173 -12.04 -20.20 -18.99
CA ASP A 173 -12.48 -19.53 -20.22
C ASP A 173 -12.53 -18.01 -20.07
N ILE A 174 -13.00 -17.51 -18.92
CA ILE A 174 -12.99 -16.08 -18.58
C ILE A 174 -11.55 -15.59 -18.40
N VAL A 175 -10.71 -16.33 -17.67
CA VAL A 175 -9.31 -15.97 -17.47
C VAL A 175 -8.57 -15.88 -18.82
N LYS A 176 -8.76 -16.86 -19.70
CA LYS A 176 -8.23 -16.86 -21.06
C LYS A 176 -8.70 -15.66 -21.85
N PHE A 177 -10.02 -15.42 -21.89
CA PHE A 177 -10.58 -14.28 -22.60
C PHE A 177 -9.98 -12.96 -22.12
N MET A 178 -9.95 -12.73 -20.80
CA MET A 178 -9.45 -11.48 -20.23
C MET A 178 -7.96 -11.24 -20.50
N ILE A 179 -7.13 -12.30 -20.43
CA ILE A 179 -5.69 -12.20 -20.69
C ILE A 179 -5.41 -12.00 -22.19
N THR A 180 -6.08 -12.77 -23.06
CA THR A 180 -5.93 -12.63 -24.52
C THR A 180 -6.42 -11.27 -25.00
N HIS A 181 -7.60 -10.84 -24.52
CA HIS A 181 -8.15 -9.53 -24.82
C HIS A 181 -7.23 -8.42 -24.32
N GLY A 182 -6.63 -8.58 -23.13
CA GLY A 182 -5.63 -7.66 -22.61
C GLY A 182 -4.34 -7.61 -23.44
N SER A 183 -3.85 -8.74 -23.95
CA SER A 183 -2.65 -8.82 -24.79
C SER A 183 -2.84 -8.14 -26.15
N LEU A 184 -3.94 -8.46 -26.85
CA LEU A 184 -4.23 -7.99 -28.22
C LEU A 184 -4.32 -6.46 -28.32
N LYS A 185 -4.67 -5.80 -27.22
CA LYS A 185 -4.85 -4.35 -27.16
C LYS A 185 -3.57 -3.59 -26.75
N ASN A 186 -2.42 -4.27 -26.75
CA ASN A 186 -1.09 -3.72 -26.50
C ASN A 186 -0.97 -3.01 -25.13
N TYR A 187 -1.52 -3.64 -24.09
CA TYR A 187 -1.50 -3.14 -22.71
C TYR A 187 -0.23 -3.52 -21.93
N LYS A 188 0.86 -3.89 -22.61
CA LYS A 188 2.05 -4.53 -22.03
C LYS A 188 2.58 -3.82 -20.77
N TRP A 189 2.61 -2.48 -20.76
CA TRP A 189 3.01 -1.66 -19.60
C TRP A 189 1.99 -1.56 -18.45
N ALA A 190 0.70 -1.74 -18.71
CA ALA A 190 -0.35 -1.73 -17.69
C ALA A 190 -0.55 -3.12 -17.06
N CYS A 191 -0.32 -4.19 -17.84
CA CYS A 191 -0.27 -5.57 -17.36
C CYS A 191 0.92 -5.83 -16.42
N MET A 192 2.03 -5.07 -16.52
CA MET A 192 3.09 -5.07 -15.51
C MET A 192 2.59 -4.75 -14.09
N ARG A 193 1.43 -4.07 -13.94
CA ARG A 193 0.81 -3.81 -12.63
C ARG A 193 -0.06 -4.96 -12.12
N TRP A 194 -0.39 -5.95 -12.94
CA TRP A 194 -0.95 -7.23 -12.46
C TRP A 194 0.09 -8.05 -11.67
N GLY A 195 1.36 -7.63 -11.64
CA GLY A 195 2.33 -8.07 -10.63
C GLY A 195 1.93 -7.73 -9.18
N ARG A 196 0.84 -6.97 -8.99
CA ARG A 196 0.15 -6.78 -7.70
C ARG A 196 -1.19 -7.52 -7.59
N GLY A 197 -1.70 -8.09 -8.67
CA GLY A 197 -2.95 -8.84 -8.67
C GLY A 197 -2.72 -10.27 -8.18
N ASP A 198 -3.68 -10.79 -7.43
CA ASP A 198 -3.56 -12.08 -6.74
C ASP A 198 -4.22 -13.23 -7.51
N ALA A 199 -4.48 -13.07 -8.82
CA ALA A 199 -5.16 -14.08 -9.64
C ALA A 199 -4.48 -15.47 -9.58
N LEU A 200 -3.15 -15.52 -9.73
CA LEU A 200 -2.39 -16.78 -9.57
C LEU A 200 -2.49 -17.34 -8.15
N ALA A 201 -2.39 -16.48 -7.14
CA ALA A 201 -2.48 -16.90 -5.74
C ALA A 201 -3.87 -17.47 -5.41
N LEU A 202 -4.94 -16.84 -5.90
CA LEU A 202 -6.31 -17.31 -5.73
C LEU A 202 -6.56 -18.64 -6.44
N ALA A 203 -6.09 -18.79 -7.69
CA ALA A 203 -6.19 -20.05 -8.41
C ALA A 203 -5.48 -21.20 -7.66
N ILE A 204 -4.29 -20.94 -7.11
CA ILE A 204 -3.55 -21.91 -6.29
C ILE A 204 -4.32 -22.22 -4.99
N TYR A 205 -4.76 -21.19 -4.28
CA TYR A 205 -5.44 -21.34 -2.98
C TYR A 205 -6.73 -22.17 -3.10
N HIS A 206 -7.49 -21.95 -4.17
CA HIS A 206 -8.72 -22.68 -4.48
C HIS A 206 -8.51 -23.98 -5.29
N LYS A 207 -7.25 -24.33 -5.60
CA LYS A 207 -6.85 -25.59 -6.27
C LYS A 207 -7.40 -25.75 -7.69
N HIS A 208 -7.40 -24.67 -8.46
CA HIS A 208 -7.79 -24.65 -9.87
C HIS A 208 -6.57 -24.85 -10.77
N ASP A 209 -6.07 -26.09 -10.85
CA ASP A 209 -4.82 -26.45 -11.54
C ASP A 209 -4.79 -26.04 -13.02
N ASP A 210 -5.93 -26.10 -13.70
CA ASP A 210 -6.07 -25.71 -15.11
C ASP A 210 -5.88 -24.20 -15.32
N VAL A 211 -6.38 -23.38 -14.41
CA VAL A 211 -6.13 -21.93 -14.35
C VAL A 211 -4.67 -21.67 -14.00
N VAL A 212 -4.12 -22.37 -13.00
CA VAL A 212 -2.71 -22.22 -12.58
C VAL A 212 -1.76 -22.51 -13.74
N GLU A 213 -1.94 -23.62 -14.45
CA GLU A 213 -1.11 -23.98 -15.60
C GLU A 213 -1.24 -22.96 -16.74
N PHE A 214 -2.44 -22.46 -17.01
CA PHE A 214 -2.61 -21.40 -17.99
C PHE A 214 -1.89 -20.11 -17.58
N LEU A 215 -2.03 -19.67 -16.33
CA LEU A 215 -1.36 -18.46 -15.83
C LEU A 215 0.16 -18.59 -15.86
N PHE A 216 0.72 -19.77 -15.58
CA PHE A 216 2.15 -20.01 -15.77
C PHE A 216 2.57 -20.04 -17.24
N SER A 217 1.71 -20.54 -18.15
CA SER A 217 2.04 -20.60 -19.58
C SER A 217 2.20 -19.22 -20.22
N VAL A 218 1.56 -18.19 -19.66
CA VAL A 218 1.63 -16.80 -20.13
C VAL A 218 2.59 -15.93 -19.32
N PHE A 219 3.41 -16.53 -18.45
CA PHE A 219 4.26 -15.82 -17.49
C PHE A 219 5.29 -14.89 -18.13
N GLU A 220 5.81 -15.24 -19.31
CA GLU A 220 6.79 -14.42 -20.04
C GLU A 220 6.21 -13.06 -20.46
N ASP A 221 4.91 -13.01 -20.74
CA ASP A 221 4.20 -11.80 -21.12
C ASP A 221 3.54 -11.09 -19.93
N PHE A 222 3.23 -11.83 -18.85
CA PHE A 222 2.49 -11.36 -17.68
C PHE A 222 3.18 -11.73 -16.37
N HIS A 223 3.72 -10.74 -15.67
CA HIS A 223 4.29 -10.93 -14.33
C HIS A 223 3.19 -10.94 -13.27
N TRP A 224 3.11 -12.01 -12.48
CA TRP A 224 2.16 -12.18 -11.38
C TRP A 224 2.77 -11.84 -10.01
N ASN A 225 1.92 -11.63 -9.01
CA ASN A 225 2.38 -11.51 -7.61
C ASN A 225 2.86 -12.87 -7.07
N LEU A 226 4.12 -13.20 -7.34
CA LEU A 226 4.73 -14.47 -6.95
C LEU A 226 4.85 -14.65 -5.43
N LYS A 227 4.91 -13.55 -4.65
CA LYS A 227 4.98 -13.62 -3.18
C LYS A 227 3.68 -14.15 -2.60
N SER A 228 2.54 -13.57 -3.00
CA SER A 228 1.22 -14.09 -2.63
C SER A 228 0.99 -15.50 -3.17
N ALA A 229 1.43 -15.79 -4.40
CA ALA A 229 1.30 -17.12 -5.00
C ALA A 229 2.06 -18.19 -4.21
N LEU A 230 3.27 -17.88 -3.73
CA LEU A 230 4.03 -18.78 -2.87
C LEU A 230 3.27 -19.05 -1.57
N ILE A 231 2.75 -18.03 -0.91
CA ILE A 231 1.98 -18.20 0.32
C ILE A 231 0.76 -19.07 0.07
N ALA A 232 0.01 -18.84 -1.01
CA ALA A 232 -1.11 -19.69 -1.39
C ALA A 232 -0.68 -21.15 -1.62
N ALA A 233 0.45 -21.37 -2.30
CA ALA A 233 1.00 -22.71 -2.55
C ALA A 233 1.43 -23.42 -1.26
N VAL A 234 1.98 -22.69 -0.29
CA VAL A 234 2.29 -23.20 1.06
C VAL A 234 1.00 -23.63 1.78
N HIS A 235 -0.08 -22.85 1.71
CA HIS A 235 -1.37 -23.24 2.29
C HIS A 235 -1.99 -24.47 1.61
N ALA A 236 -1.81 -24.59 0.30
CA ALA A 236 -2.30 -25.71 -0.48
C ALA A 236 -1.41 -26.96 -0.37
N GLU A 237 -0.26 -26.88 0.31
CA GLU A 237 0.78 -27.92 0.38
C GLU A 237 1.33 -28.34 -1.01
N GLY A 238 1.28 -27.43 -1.98
CA GLY A 238 1.65 -27.67 -3.38
C GLY A 238 3.15 -27.57 -3.64
N LYS A 239 3.93 -28.58 -3.24
CA LYS A 239 5.41 -28.59 -3.32
C LYS A 239 5.96 -28.27 -4.71
N ASP A 240 5.36 -28.84 -5.76
CA ASP A 240 5.81 -28.62 -7.14
C ASP A 240 5.57 -27.18 -7.61
N ILE A 241 4.43 -26.60 -7.22
CA ILE A 241 4.10 -25.20 -7.49
C ILE A 241 5.08 -24.27 -6.76
N ILE A 242 5.38 -24.56 -5.49
CA ILE A 242 6.36 -23.79 -4.70
C ILE A 242 7.73 -23.78 -5.38
N LYS A 243 8.22 -24.96 -5.81
CA LYS A 243 9.48 -25.08 -6.52
C LYS A 243 9.48 -24.27 -7.82
N ARG A 244 8.42 -24.40 -8.62
CA ARG A 244 8.25 -23.64 -9.87
C ARG A 244 8.25 -22.13 -9.64
N ILE A 245 7.54 -21.64 -8.61
CA ILE A 245 7.52 -20.21 -8.25
C ILE A 245 8.92 -19.73 -7.86
N TYR A 246 9.64 -20.51 -7.05
CA TYR A 246 10.99 -20.15 -6.62
C TYR A 246 11.97 -20.06 -7.79
N GLU A 247 11.90 -21.00 -8.74
CA GLU A 247 12.73 -21.00 -9.95
C GLU A 247 12.38 -19.86 -10.93
N LEU A 248 11.11 -19.45 -10.98
CA LEU A 248 10.65 -18.35 -11.83
C LEU A 248 10.93 -16.97 -11.23
N TYR A 249 11.07 -16.84 -9.92
CA TYR A 249 11.20 -15.52 -9.28
C TYR A 249 12.35 -14.66 -9.80
N PRO A 250 13.58 -15.17 -9.98
CA PRO A 250 14.71 -14.37 -10.47
C PRO A 250 14.48 -13.71 -11.83
N THR A 251 13.65 -14.30 -12.70
CA THR A 251 13.36 -13.74 -14.04
C THR A 251 12.44 -12.52 -13.99
N THR A 252 11.79 -12.28 -12.85
CA THR A 252 10.85 -11.16 -12.65
C THR A 252 11.39 -10.04 -11.78
N SER A 253 12.45 -10.31 -11.02
CA SER A 253 13.00 -9.36 -10.07
C SER A 253 13.85 -8.32 -10.79
N TYR A 254 13.37 -7.08 -10.87
CA TYR A 254 14.12 -5.94 -11.42
C TYR A 254 15.45 -5.66 -10.70
N TRP A 255 15.58 -6.14 -9.46
CA TRP A 255 16.69 -5.86 -8.57
C TRP A 255 17.57 -7.08 -8.30
N GLU A 256 17.40 -8.17 -9.08
CA GLU A 256 18.10 -9.45 -8.89
C GLU A 256 17.97 -9.98 -7.45
N SER A 257 16.92 -9.57 -6.74
CA SER A 257 16.66 -9.93 -5.35
C SER A 257 16.07 -11.34 -5.27
N ASN A 258 16.56 -12.13 -4.31
CA ASN A 258 16.08 -13.50 -4.09
C ASN A 258 14.72 -13.51 -3.37
N LEU A 259 13.85 -14.46 -3.73
CA LEU A 259 12.50 -14.59 -3.16
C LEU A 259 12.53 -14.71 -1.63
N PHE A 260 13.46 -15.48 -1.06
CA PHE A 260 13.59 -15.66 0.39
C PHE A 260 13.84 -14.33 1.11
N VAL A 261 14.71 -13.47 0.56
CA VAL A 261 15.03 -12.14 1.10
C VAL A 261 13.83 -11.19 0.95
N GLU A 262 13.13 -11.24 -0.17
CA GLU A 262 11.96 -10.39 -0.46
C GLU A 262 10.73 -10.71 0.39
N LEU A 263 10.55 -11.97 0.77
CA LEU A 263 9.50 -12.37 1.71
C LEU A 263 9.79 -11.85 3.11
N ALA A 264 11.07 -11.72 3.49
CA ALA A 264 11.46 -11.23 4.80
C ALA A 264 11.20 -9.72 5.00
N TRP A 265 10.76 -9.00 3.97
CA TRP A 265 10.43 -7.56 4.06
C TRP A 265 9.12 -7.26 4.78
N ASP A 266 8.23 -8.23 4.93
CA ASP A 266 6.92 -8.01 5.51
C ASP A 266 6.48 -9.28 6.26
N ASP A 267 6.04 -9.12 7.50
CA ASP A 267 5.59 -10.22 8.34
C ASP A 267 4.36 -10.93 7.74
N LEU A 268 3.64 -10.30 6.80
CA LEU A 268 2.61 -10.94 5.99
C LEU A 268 3.10 -12.25 5.31
N TYR A 269 4.39 -12.32 4.95
CA TYR A 269 4.96 -13.45 4.23
C TYR A 269 5.77 -14.42 5.12
N ILE A 270 5.70 -14.28 6.45
CA ILE A 270 6.45 -15.12 7.40
C ILE A 270 6.24 -16.62 7.20
N ARG A 271 5.05 -17.04 6.77
CA ARG A 271 4.77 -18.46 6.45
C ARG A 271 5.64 -18.97 5.30
N GLY A 272 5.86 -18.13 4.28
CA GLY A 272 6.75 -18.44 3.18
C GLY A 272 8.20 -18.51 3.65
N VAL A 273 8.65 -17.55 4.45
CA VAL A 273 10.00 -17.55 5.04
C VAL A 273 10.25 -18.84 5.83
N LYS A 274 9.33 -19.22 6.74
CA LYS A 274 9.42 -20.44 7.53
C LYS A 274 9.48 -21.69 6.65
N TYR A 275 8.60 -21.79 5.65
CA TYR A 275 8.58 -22.93 4.74
C TYR A 275 9.90 -23.05 3.97
N LEU A 276 10.38 -21.96 3.38
CA LEU A 276 11.63 -21.96 2.60
C LEU A 276 12.83 -22.32 3.48
N TYR A 277 12.87 -21.82 4.71
CA TYR A 277 13.88 -22.15 5.72
C TYR A 277 13.86 -23.64 6.07
N GLU A 278 12.69 -24.20 6.38
CA GLU A 278 12.54 -25.62 6.75
C GLU A 278 12.97 -26.59 5.64
N HIS A 279 12.92 -26.14 4.38
CA HIS A 279 13.33 -26.91 3.20
C HIS A 279 14.77 -26.60 2.74
N GLY A 280 15.52 -25.79 3.49
CA GLY A 280 16.92 -25.49 3.24
C GLY A 280 17.18 -24.55 2.05
N TRP A 281 16.21 -23.70 1.70
CA TRP A 281 16.34 -22.69 0.63
C TRP A 281 16.84 -21.34 1.17
N ASP A 282 17.65 -21.40 2.23
CA ASP A 282 18.12 -20.29 3.03
C ASP A 282 19.64 -20.43 3.28
N ASP A 283 20.43 -20.47 2.20
CA ASP A 283 21.89 -20.51 2.35
C ASP A 283 22.40 -19.35 3.25
N VAL A 284 23.63 -19.48 3.75
CA VAL A 284 24.19 -18.55 4.75
C VAL A 284 24.14 -17.08 4.27
N THR A 285 24.29 -16.84 2.97
CA THR A 285 24.23 -15.49 2.40
C THR A 285 22.79 -14.98 2.36
N LEU A 286 21.85 -15.80 1.90
CA LEU A 286 20.42 -15.47 1.87
C LEU A 286 19.84 -15.25 3.26
N LEU A 287 20.21 -16.06 4.25
CA LEU A 287 19.81 -15.85 5.64
C LEU A 287 20.33 -14.51 6.18
N SER A 288 21.57 -14.17 5.86
CA SER A 288 22.18 -12.91 6.28
C SER A 288 21.45 -11.72 5.66
N ASP A 289 21.18 -11.76 4.36
CA ASP A 289 20.51 -10.69 3.64
C ASP A 289 19.03 -10.57 4.06
N ALA A 290 18.33 -11.69 4.22
CA ALA A 290 16.95 -11.73 4.70
C ALA A 290 16.82 -11.15 6.12
N PHE A 291 17.74 -11.48 7.02
CA PHE A 291 17.72 -10.95 8.38
C PHE A 291 17.94 -9.43 8.42
N VAL A 292 18.91 -8.92 7.64
CA VAL A 292 19.15 -7.47 7.53
C VAL A 292 17.98 -6.76 6.87
N ALA A 293 17.36 -7.39 5.87
CA ALA A 293 16.20 -6.83 5.17
C ALA A 293 14.95 -6.78 6.07
N ALA A 294 14.71 -7.81 6.88
CA ALA A 294 13.66 -7.81 7.90
C ALA A 294 13.86 -6.67 8.91
N ALA A 295 15.12 -6.44 9.32
CA ALA A 295 15.46 -5.35 10.23
C ALA A 295 15.16 -3.98 9.64
N SER A 296 15.59 -3.70 8.40
CA SER A 296 15.35 -2.40 7.77
C SER A 296 13.87 -2.12 7.49
N ARG A 297 13.07 -3.17 7.26
CA ARG A 297 11.65 -3.04 6.95
C ARG A 297 10.73 -3.06 8.17
N GLY A 298 11.23 -3.46 9.33
CA GLY A 298 10.40 -3.55 10.54
C GLY A 298 9.64 -4.87 10.70
N SER A 299 10.10 -5.96 10.09
CA SER A 299 9.43 -7.28 10.11
C SER A 299 9.78 -8.04 11.39
N VAL A 300 9.16 -7.64 12.50
CA VAL A 300 9.48 -8.10 13.86
C VAL A 300 9.23 -9.60 14.05
N GLU A 301 8.15 -10.15 13.51
CA GLU A 301 7.88 -11.59 13.62
C GLU A 301 8.93 -12.41 12.88
N THR A 302 9.36 -11.92 11.72
CA THR A 302 10.41 -12.52 10.90
C THR A 302 11.77 -12.47 11.60
N LEU A 303 12.11 -11.33 12.22
CA LEU A 303 13.31 -11.19 13.04
C LEU A 303 13.30 -12.16 14.23
N ALA A 304 12.18 -12.26 14.94
CA ALA A 304 12.02 -13.18 16.06
C ALA A 304 12.28 -14.62 15.63
N PHE A 305 11.64 -15.04 14.54
CA PHE A 305 11.87 -16.37 13.97
C PHE A 305 13.35 -16.61 13.66
N PHE A 306 14.00 -15.70 12.93
CA PHE A 306 15.42 -15.87 12.59
C PHE A 306 16.34 -15.92 13.81
N LEU A 307 16.08 -15.12 14.85
CA LEU A 307 16.86 -15.18 16.10
C LEU A 307 16.69 -16.51 16.82
N ASP A 308 15.47 -17.06 16.83
CA ASP A 308 15.16 -18.34 17.47
C ASP A 308 15.85 -19.53 16.77
N THR A 309 16.25 -19.39 15.50
CA THR A 309 17.03 -20.43 14.79
C THR A 309 18.45 -20.62 15.33
N GLY A 310 18.98 -19.65 16.09
CA GLY A 310 20.36 -19.69 16.61
C GLY A 310 21.47 -19.54 15.57
N ARG A 311 21.16 -19.31 14.29
CA ARG A 311 22.14 -19.17 13.19
C ARG A 311 22.68 -17.74 13.03
N ILE A 312 22.13 -16.77 13.76
CA ILE A 312 22.50 -15.35 13.65
C ILE A 312 23.74 -15.05 14.49
N SER A 313 24.85 -14.76 13.81
CA SER A 313 26.11 -14.35 14.43
C SER A 313 26.02 -12.95 15.04
N GLN A 314 26.97 -12.63 15.94
CA GLN A 314 27.04 -11.31 16.56
C GLN A 314 27.23 -10.18 15.53
N GLN A 315 28.11 -10.36 14.56
CA GLN A 315 28.38 -9.36 13.51
C GLN A 315 27.13 -9.09 12.65
N LEU A 316 26.36 -10.14 12.35
CA LEU A 316 25.12 -10.01 11.59
C LEU A 316 24.03 -9.32 12.42
N PHE A 317 23.96 -9.62 13.72
CA PHE A 317 23.06 -8.93 14.65
C PHE A 317 23.35 -7.43 14.69
N ASP A 318 24.62 -7.06 14.82
CA ASP A 318 25.06 -5.66 14.84
C ASP A 318 24.69 -4.93 13.53
N LYS A 319 24.99 -5.55 12.38
CA LYS A 319 24.62 -5.01 11.05
C LYS A 319 23.11 -4.82 10.90
N ALA A 320 22.31 -5.76 11.39
CA ALA A 320 20.85 -5.66 11.35
C ALA A 320 20.35 -4.54 12.26
N PHE A 321 20.90 -4.40 13.46
CA PHE A 321 20.58 -3.31 14.39
C PHE A 321 20.87 -1.93 13.79
N GLU A 322 22.01 -1.77 13.13
CA GLU A 322 22.36 -0.53 12.40
C GLU A 322 21.35 -0.19 11.30
N LYS A 323 20.80 -1.21 10.63
CA LYS A 323 19.81 -1.04 9.54
C LYS A 323 18.39 -0.88 10.05
N ALA A 324 18.09 -1.33 11.26
CA ALA A 324 16.77 -1.23 11.87
C ALA A 324 16.33 0.21 12.14
N VAL A 325 17.24 1.19 12.15
CA VAL A 325 16.97 2.60 12.47
C VAL A 325 15.88 3.27 11.60
N GLU A 326 15.51 2.67 10.48
CA GLU A 326 14.39 3.11 9.64
C GLU A 326 13.00 2.71 10.20
N SER A 327 12.95 1.79 11.16
CA SER A 327 11.74 1.28 11.80
C SER A 327 11.91 1.20 13.32
N GLU A 328 11.17 2.04 14.05
CA GLU A 328 11.23 2.11 15.52
C GLU A 328 10.92 0.75 16.16
N GLY A 329 9.92 0.02 15.64
CA GLY A 329 9.54 -1.29 16.17
C GLY A 329 10.64 -2.35 16.03
N ALA A 330 11.43 -2.34 14.94
CA ALA A 330 12.57 -3.24 14.81
C ALA A 330 13.71 -2.87 15.75
N VAL A 331 13.97 -1.57 15.95
CA VAL A 331 15.00 -1.13 16.90
C VAL A 331 14.62 -1.53 18.32
N GLU A 332 13.39 -1.25 18.75
CA GLU A 332 12.90 -1.64 20.08
C GLU A 332 13.04 -3.15 20.30
N PHE A 333 12.54 -3.96 19.35
CA PHE A 333 12.62 -5.41 19.43
C PHE A 333 14.06 -5.93 19.52
N LEU A 334 14.97 -5.44 18.67
CA LEU A 334 16.37 -5.89 18.68
C LEU A 334 17.11 -5.35 19.91
N TYR A 335 16.80 -4.15 20.38
CA TYR A 335 17.38 -3.54 21.57
C TYR A 335 17.03 -4.34 22.83
N GLU A 336 15.77 -4.79 22.96
CA GLU A 336 15.32 -5.65 24.06
C GLU A 336 16.10 -6.97 24.17
N LYS A 337 16.68 -7.46 23.06
CA LYS A 337 17.51 -8.69 23.10
C LYS A 337 18.84 -8.48 23.80
N LYS A 338 19.27 -7.23 24.07
CA LYS A 338 20.54 -6.88 24.74
C LYS A 338 21.77 -7.56 24.14
N ARG A 339 21.73 -7.77 22.82
CA ARG A 339 22.81 -8.40 22.05
C ARG A 339 23.62 -7.40 21.25
N ALA A 340 23.14 -6.19 20.99
CA ALA A 340 23.86 -5.22 20.18
C ALA A 340 25.19 -4.82 20.84
N SER A 341 26.27 -4.77 20.06
CA SER A 341 27.54 -4.26 20.55
C SER A 341 27.49 -2.74 20.76
N SER A 342 28.39 -2.21 21.61
CA SER A 342 28.51 -0.77 21.80
C SER A 342 28.82 -0.04 20.48
N LEU A 343 29.58 -0.67 19.57
CA LEU A 343 29.86 -0.10 18.26
C LEU A 343 28.58 0.03 17.42
N ALA A 344 27.76 -1.03 17.36
CA ALA A 344 26.49 -1.02 16.63
C ALA A 344 25.51 0.01 17.22
N ILE A 345 25.46 0.15 18.54
CA ILE A 345 24.65 1.16 19.24
C ILE A 345 25.08 2.57 18.84
N ASN A 346 26.38 2.85 18.86
CA ASN A 346 26.94 4.15 18.43
C ASN A 346 26.65 4.42 16.95
N GLN A 347 26.77 3.41 16.08
CA GLN A 347 26.46 3.55 14.65
C GLN A 347 24.97 3.76 14.39
N ALA A 348 24.08 3.07 15.13
CA ALA A 348 22.64 3.28 15.07
C ALA A 348 22.27 4.70 15.53
N PHE A 349 22.90 5.19 16.61
CA PHE A 349 22.75 6.56 17.09
C PHE A 349 23.14 7.60 16.03
N VAL A 350 24.27 7.39 15.33
CA VAL A 350 24.67 8.26 14.21
C VAL A 350 23.72 8.13 13.02
N SER A 351 23.15 6.95 12.81
CA SER A 351 22.41 6.63 11.59
C SER A 351 20.95 7.06 11.63
N THR A 352 20.31 7.10 12.80
CA THR A 352 18.89 7.38 12.97
C THR A 352 18.50 8.81 12.58
N ASN A 353 17.28 8.95 12.07
CA ASN A 353 16.61 10.23 11.84
C ASN A 353 15.39 10.41 12.77
N SER A 354 15.24 9.57 13.80
CA SER A 354 14.19 9.68 14.81
C SER A 354 14.75 10.34 16.08
N PRO A 355 14.21 11.51 16.49
CA PRO A 355 14.56 12.13 17.76
C PRO A 355 14.25 11.23 18.97
N ALA A 356 13.21 10.40 18.88
CA ALA A 356 12.83 9.47 19.94
C ALA A 356 13.91 8.40 20.16
N LEU A 357 14.44 7.83 19.06
CA LEU A 357 15.53 6.86 19.13
C LEU A 357 16.84 7.47 19.63
N ILE A 358 17.18 8.71 19.22
CA ILE A 358 18.35 9.43 19.76
C ILE A 358 18.23 9.54 21.27
N LYS A 359 17.08 9.98 21.78
CA LYS A 359 16.84 10.14 23.21
C LYS A 359 16.91 8.80 23.95
N LEU A 360 16.26 7.76 23.42
CA LEU A 360 16.27 6.41 24.00
C LEU A 360 17.69 5.87 24.14
N LEU A 361 18.49 5.94 23.07
CA LEU A 361 19.85 5.40 23.07
C LEU A 361 20.77 6.22 23.99
N TYR A 362 20.66 7.55 24.00
CA TYR A 362 21.48 8.40 24.86
C TYR A 362 21.17 8.21 26.35
N GLU A 363 19.90 8.06 26.71
CA GLU A 363 19.49 7.90 28.12
C GLU A 363 19.86 6.52 28.70
N ASN A 364 19.98 5.49 27.86
CA ASN A 364 20.19 4.11 28.31
C ASN A 364 21.61 3.56 28.03
N GLU A 365 22.35 4.14 27.09
CA GLU A 365 23.66 3.62 26.65
C GLU A 365 24.78 4.67 26.74
N GLN A 366 26.02 4.19 26.86
CA GLN A 366 27.20 5.06 26.83
C GLN A 366 27.60 5.38 25.38
N ILE A 367 27.10 6.50 24.87
CA ILE A 367 27.41 7.00 23.52
C ILE A 367 28.71 7.81 23.55
N SER A 368 29.60 7.56 22.60
CA SER A 368 30.87 8.30 22.51
C SER A 368 30.65 9.74 22.02
N ASN A 369 31.44 10.69 22.54
CA ASN A 369 31.39 12.09 22.10
C ASN A 369 31.64 12.23 20.58
N ASP A 370 32.47 11.37 20.01
CA ASP A 370 32.72 11.32 18.56
C ASP A 370 31.44 10.95 17.79
N SER A 371 30.66 9.99 18.30
CA SER A 371 29.37 9.60 17.71
C SER A 371 28.33 10.71 17.84
N ILE A 372 28.30 11.40 18.97
CA ILE A 372 27.41 12.56 19.17
C ILE A 372 27.73 13.67 18.18
N SER A 373 29.02 14.00 18.04
CA SER A 373 29.49 15.01 17.09
C SER A 373 29.16 14.62 15.65
N THR A 374 29.37 13.34 15.28
CA THR A 374 29.07 12.82 13.95
C THR A 374 27.57 12.86 13.66
N ALA A 375 26.72 12.47 14.63
CA ALA A 375 25.27 12.53 14.51
C ALA A 375 24.78 13.98 14.31
N PHE A 376 25.34 14.92 15.07
CA PHE A 376 25.07 16.36 14.91
C PHE A 376 25.45 16.87 13.52
N THR A 377 26.68 16.60 13.07
CA THR A 377 27.13 17.00 11.74
C THR A 377 26.25 16.41 10.65
N LYS A 378 25.84 15.14 10.78
CA LYS A 378 24.93 14.49 9.82
C LYS A 378 23.56 15.14 9.80
N ALA A 379 22.96 15.42 10.96
CA ALA A 379 21.69 16.12 11.07
C ALA A 379 21.77 17.52 10.43
N CYS A 380 22.87 18.25 10.64
CA CYS A 380 23.10 19.54 10.00
C CYS A 380 23.27 19.45 8.47
N LYS A 381 23.90 18.38 7.96
CA LYS A 381 24.15 18.20 6.50
C LYS A 381 23.00 17.50 5.76
N ALA A 382 22.00 16.97 6.46
CA ALA A 382 20.86 16.30 5.85
C ALA A 382 20.12 17.25 4.89
N LYS A 383 19.92 16.82 3.64
CA LYS A 383 19.24 17.62 2.62
C LYS A 383 17.74 17.73 2.95
N ARG A 384 17.15 18.92 2.81
CA ARG A 384 15.70 19.08 2.73
C ARG A 384 15.17 18.21 1.59
N THR A 385 14.30 17.27 1.90
CA THR A 385 13.62 16.48 0.88
C THR A 385 12.55 17.36 0.22
N TYR A 386 12.62 17.56 -1.09
CA TYR A 386 11.71 18.40 -1.90
C TYR A 386 10.26 17.91 -1.99
N ILE A 387 9.82 17.05 -1.09
CA ILE A 387 8.46 16.51 -1.08
C ILE A 387 7.83 16.96 0.23
N ASN A 388 6.67 17.63 0.15
CA ASN A 388 5.81 18.09 1.25
C ASN A 388 5.57 17.01 2.34
N GLN A 389 6.59 16.72 3.15
CA GLN A 389 6.54 15.89 4.35
C GLN A 389 7.14 16.73 5.47
N SER A 390 6.35 17.69 5.96
CA SER A 390 6.69 18.56 7.09
C SER A 390 7.16 17.80 8.35
N SER A 391 6.82 16.52 8.49
CA SER A 391 7.26 15.69 9.62
C SER A 391 8.75 15.32 9.59
N LYS A 392 9.36 15.11 8.41
CA LYS A 392 10.79 14.74 8.34
C LYS A 392 11.72 15.93 8.53
N ASP A 393 11.29 17.11 8.12
CA ASP A 393 12.03 18.35 8.32
C ASP A 393 12.04 18.78 9.81
N ASN A 394 10.94 18.55 10.54
CA ASN A 394 10.87 18.79 11.98
C ASN A 394 11.84 17.89 12.77
N ASN A 395 11.92 16.61 12.43
CA ASN A 395 12.81 15.65 13.10
C ASN A 395 14.29 16.08 13.03
N ARG A 396 14.72 16.64 11.89
CA ARG A 396 16.09 17.12 11.70
C ARG A 396 16.45 18.19 12.73
N MET A 397 15.62 19.23 12.84
CA MET A 397 15.87 20.33 13.77
C MET A 397 15.71 19.91 15.23
N ASP A 398 14.80 18.98 15.52
CA ASP A 398 14.63 18.44 16.88
C ASP A 398 15.88 17.66 17.34
N ILE A 399 16.51 16.89 16.44
CA ILE A 399 17.79 16.23 16.72
C ILE A 399 18.88 17.27 16.98
N VAL A 400 19.04 18.27 16.10
CA VAL A 400 20.06 19.33 16.27
C VAL A 400 19.87 20.05 17.61
N LYS A 401 18.65 20.45 17.95
CA LYS A 401 18.32 21.10 19.22
C LYS A 401 18.58 20.22 20.42
N TYR A 402 18.29 18.92 20.34
CA TYR A 402 18.55 17.99 21.43
C TYR A 402 20.05 17.78 21.64
N LEU A 403 20.80 17.50 20.58
CA LEU A 403 22.25 17.23 20.67
C LEU A 403 23.02 18.46 21.17
N MET A 404 22.62 19.68 20.78
CA MET A 404 23.24 20.91 21.27
C MET A 404 23.07 21.16 22.77
N LYS A 405 22.02 20.60 23.40
CA LYS A 405 21.80 20.66 24.86
C LYS A 405 22.71 19.72 25.65
N LEU A 406 23.37 18.75 24.99
CA LEU A 406 24.20 17.75 25.67
C LEU A 406 25.60 18.27 26.03
N ASP A 407 25.93 19.53 25.69
CA ASP A 407 27.21 20.22 25.95
C ASP A 407 28.50 19.48 25.53
N CYS A 408 28.37 18.40 24.76
CA CYS A 408 29.47 17.51 24.35
C CYS A 408 29.94 17.73 22.90
N ILE A 409 29.38 18.73 22.21
CA ILE A 409 29.76 19.07 20.83
C ILE A 409 30.91 20.11 20.87
N PRO A 410 32.07 19.83 20.23
CA PRO A 410 33.17 20.78 20.14
C PRO A 410 32.81 22.03 19.35
N ALA A 411 33.43 23.16 19.70
CA ALA A 411 33.24 24.45 19.03
C ALA A 411 33.59 24.38 17.53
N GLU A 412 34.64 23.62 17.20
CA GLU A 412 35.10 23.41 15.82
C GLU A 412 34.01 22.74 14.97
N VAL A 413 33.31 21.75 15.52
CA VAL A 413 32.23 21.02 14.83
C VAL A 413 31.02 21.94 14.60
N ILE A 414 30.72 22.84 15.54
CA ILE A 414 29.67 23.85 15.39
C ILE A 414 30.03 24.84 14.27
N GLY A 415 31.28 25.31 14.22
CA GLY A 415 31.79 26.18 13.16
C GLY A 415 31.72 25.54 11.77
N GLU A 416 32.12 24.27 11.65
CA GLU A 416 32.01 23.52 10.39
C GLU A 416 30.56 23.33 9.94
N ALA A 417 29.65 23.02 10.87
CA ALA A 417 28.23 22.87 10.58
C ALA A 417 27.61 24.21 10.11
N PHE A 418 27.97 25.32 10.75
CA PHE A 418 27.56 26.67 10.38
C PHE A 418 28.06 27.05 8.98
N ALA A 419 29.36 26.86 8.71
CA ALA A 419 29.94 27.14 7.40
C ALA A 419 29.29 26.30 6.28
N TYR A 420 28.93 25.03 6.57
CA TYR A 420 28.20 24.19 5.63
C TYR A 420 26.78 24.70 5.36
N ALA A 421 26.05 25.10 6.40
CA ALA A 421 24.70 25.65 6.30
C ALA A 421 24.68 26.96 5.48
N ALA A 422 25.67 27.84 5.69
CA ALA A 422 25.86 29.07 4.91
C ALA A 422 26.01 28.78 3.41
N LYS A 423 26.88 27.82 3.05
CA LYS A 423 27.14 27.42 1.67
C LYS A 423 25.92 26.85 0.95
N HIS A 424 25.01 26.19 1.68
CA HIS A 424 23.82 25.55 1.12
C HIS A 424 22.54 26.36 1.36
N SER A 425 22.67 27.61 1.83
CA SER A 425 21.56 28.51 2.08
C SER A 425 20.50 27.97 3.05
N ASP A 426 20.94 27.28 4.10
CA ASP A 426 20.06 26.74 5.13
C ASP A 426 19.86 27.72 6.29
N SER A 427 18.88 28.62 6.11
CA SER A 427 18.60 29.70 7.06
C SER A 427 18.27 29.22 8.48
N GLU A 428 17.62 28.07 8.61
CA GLU A 428 17.07 27.59 9.89
C GLU A 428 18.16 27.05 10.81
N ILE A 429 19.14 26.35 10.25
CA ILE A 429 20.33 25.93 11.01
C ILE A 429 21.22 27.13 11.28
N MET A 430 21.38 28.03 10.31
CA MET A 430 22.22 29.22 10.48
C MET A 430 21.74 30.09 11.64
N THR A 431 20.45 30.42 11.70
CA THR A 431 19.91 31.24 12.79
C THR A 431 20.02 30.54 14.15
N PHE A 432 19.76 29.23 14.20
CA PHE A 432 19.87 28.47 15.45
C PHE A 432 21.31 28.37 15.96
N LEU A 433 22.28 28.08 15.08
CA LEU A 433 23.69 27.95 15.48
C LEU A 433 24.35 29.31 15.76
N ALA A 434 23.89 30.41 15.15
CA ALA A 434 24.38 31.76 15.41
C ALA A 434 24.14 32.21 16.86
N GLU A 435 23.15 31.64 17.56
CA GLU A 435 22.86 31.90 18.97
C GLU A 435 23.83 31.18 19.92
N ASP A 436 24.62 30.20 19.44
CA ASP A 436 25.54 29.44 20.28
C ASP A 436 26.83 30.21 20.59
N LYS A 437 27.11 30.38 21.88
CA LYS A 437 28.24 31.18 22.37
C LYS A 437 29.62 30.54 22.10
N ARG A 438 29.67 29.26 21.75
CA ARG A 438 30.90 28.53 21.40
C ARG A 438 31.32 28.78 19.96
N LEU A 439 30.42 29.28 19.11
CA LEU A 439 30.75 29.64 17.73
C LEU A 439 31.74 30.80 17.73
N SER A 440 32.84 30.67 17.00
CA SER A 440 33.81 31.75 16.84
C SER A 440 33.13 32.95 16.15
N PRO A 441 33.29 34.18 16.67
CA PRO A 441 32.79 35.40 16.01
C PRO A 441 33.27 35.52 14.56
N ASP A 442 34.49 35.07 14.28
CA ASP A 442 35.07 35.06 12.93
C ASP A 442 34.34 34.08 11.99
N ASP A 443 34.04 32.87 12.46
CA ASP A 443 33.34 31.85 11.68
C ASP A 443 31.86 32.24 11.46
N ALA A 444 31.24 32.81 12.50
CA ALA A 444 29.87 33.33 12.44
C ALA A 444 29.74 34.44 11.38
N PHE A 445 30.66 35.41 11.41
CA PHE A 445 30.66 36.51 10.45
C PHE A 445 30.96 36.01 9.03
N LEU A 446 31.99 35.16 8.84
CA LEU A 446 32.31 34.61 7.52
C LEU A 446 31.18 33.79 6.92
N GLY A 447 30.48 32.97 7.71
CA GLY A 447 29.33 32.22 7.23
C GLY A 447 28.15 33.12 6.88
N ALA A 448 27.88 34.18 7.67
CA ALA A 448 26.84 35.15 7.36
C ALA A 448 27.12 35.90 6.04
N VAL A 449 28.38 36.27 5.79
CA VAL A 449 28.83 36.90 4.54
C VAL A 449 28.65 35.97 3.33
N VAL A 450 29.03 34.69 3.47
CA VAL A 450 28.84 33.69 2.40
C VAL A 450 27.36 33.51 2.09
N TYR A 451 26.51 33.45 3.12
CA TYR A 451 25.07 33.31 2.97
C TYR A 451 24.42 34.55 2.32
N GLY A 452 24.85 35.76 2.68
CA GLY A 452 24.38 37.01 2.08
C GLY A 452 23.14 37.64 2.72
N ASP A 453 22.82 37.31 3.96
CA ASP A 453 21.71 37.93 4.69
C ASP A 453 22.19 39.09 5.56
N ARG A 454 21.72 40.30 5.24
CA ARG A 454 22.01 41.53 5.97
C ARG A 454 21.81 41.40 7.48
N LYS A 455 20.67 40.85 7.90
CA LYS A 455 20.31 40.81 9.32
C LYS A 455 21.24 39.88 10.08
N LEU A 456 21.60 38.76 9.48
CA LEU A 456 22.52 37.81 10.07
C LEU A 456 23.93 38.42 10.15
N MET A 457 24.39 39.08 9.08
CA MET A 457 25.67 39.79 9.05
C MET A 457 25.74 40.86 10.15
N GLU A 458 24.71 41.70 10.29
CA GLU A 458 24.62 42.71 11.35
C GLU A 458 24.62 42.08 12.75
N SER A 459 23.91 40.96 12.95
CA SER A 459 23.83 40.29 14.26
C SER A 459 25.12 39.55 14.67
N THR A 460 25.92 39.12 13.70
CA THR A 460 27.19 38.40 13.93
C THR A 460 28.42 39.32 13.93
N TYR A 461 28.25 40.60 13.55
CA TYR A 461 29.34 41.57 13.48
C TYR A 461 29.62 42.17 14.86
N ASP A 462 30.77 41.81 15.45
CA ASP A 462 31.29 42.37 16.68
C ASP A 462 32.67 43.00 16.41
N VAL A 463 32.70 44.34 16.42
CA VAL A 463 33.85 45.18 16.07
C VAL A 463 35.09 44.86 16.93
N GLU A 464 34.91 44.41 18.17
CA GLU A 464 36.03 44.14 19.09
C GLU A 464 36.54 42.69 19.01
N ARG A 465 35.77 41.78 18.41
CA ARG A 465 36.04 40.34 18.44
C ARG A 465 36.34 39.72 17.08
N ILE A 466 36.13 40.47 15.99
CA ILE A 466 36.43 40.02 14.63
C ILE A 466 37.87 40.36 14.25
N SER A 467 38.60 39.38 13.74
CA SER A 467 39.98 39.57 13.32
C SER A 467 40.09 40.36 12.00
N PRO A 468 41.13 41.19 11.81
CA PRO A 468 41.37 41.88 10.53
C PRO A 468 41.55 40.92 9.35
N GLU A 469 42.07 39.72 9.59
CA GLU A 469 42.25 38.65 8.61
C GLU A 469 40.90 38.08 8.14
N THR A 470 39.93 38.00 9.04
CA THR A 470 38.54 37.62 8.76
C THR A 470 37.88 38.62 7.82
N ILE A 471 38.05 39.92 8.05
CA ILE A 471 37.52 40.98 7.18
C ILE A 471 38.07 40.83 5.76
N LEU A 472 39.38 40.60 5.64
CA LEU A 472 40.07 40.39 4.36
C LEU A 472 39.57 39.11 3.67
N THR A 473 39.36 38.04 4.44
CA THR A 473 38.80 36.77 3.95
C THR A 473 37.34 36.91 3.52
N ALA A 474 36.56 37.75 4.18
CA ALA A 474 35.18 38.05 3.79
C ALA A 474 35.13 38.71 2.40
N PHE A 475 35.96 39.72 2.17
CA PHE A 475 36.06 40.39 0.85
C PHE A 475 36.49 39.43 -0.27
N THR A 476 37.39 38.49 0.02
CA THR A 476 37.84 37.49 -0.97
C THR A 476 36.83 36.37 -1.21
N LYS A 477 36.07 35.93 -0.20
CA LYS A 477 35.03 34.92 -0.40
C LYS A 477 33.85 35.45 -1.19
N VAL A 478 33.43 36.71 -0.95
CA VAL A 478 32.35 37.34 -1.73
C VAL A 478 32.72 37.34 -3.22
N SER A 479 33.97 37.64 -3.59
CA SER A 479 34.38 37.77 -5.00
C SER A 479 34.44 36.45 -5.80
N VAL A 480 34.42 35.28 -5.14
CA VAL A 480 34.63 33.97 -5.78
C VAL A 480 33.33 33.18 -5.98
N SER A 481 32.25 33.47 -5.26
CA SER A 481 31.07 32.58 -5.19
C SER A 481 29.83 32.99 -5.99
N ASP A 482 29.73 34.23 -6.50
CA ASP A 482 28.43 34.82 -6.86
C ASP A 482 28.37 35.52 -8.23
N SER A 483 27.15 35.65 -8.78
CA SER A 483 26.87 36.40 -10.00
C SER A 483 27.10 37.92 -9.82
N PRO A 484 27.36 38.70 -10.88
CA PRO A 484 27.73 40.12 -10.79
C PRO A 484 26.76 41.01 -10.00
N ASP A 485 25.46 40.66 -10.01
CA ASP A 485 24.41 41.41 -9.32
C ASP A 485 24.40 41.12 -7.80
N ILE A 486 24.58 39.85 -7.42
CA ILE A 486 24.69 39.42 -6.01
C ILE A 486 26.00 39.95 -5.40
N LEU A 487 27.07 40.03 -6.19
CA LEU A 487 28.34 40.64 -5.79
C LEU A 487 28.18 42.10 -5.38
N LYS A 488 27.49 42.93 -6.19
CA LYS A 488 27.26 44.34 -5.85
C LYS A 488 26.47 44.50 -4.55
N GLU A 489 25.47 43.64 -4.34
CA GLU A 489 24.64 43.67 -3.14
C GLU A 489 25.44 43.24 -1.90
N LYS A 490 26.15 42.12 -1.94
CA LYS A 490 26.99 41.63 -0.84
C LYS A 490 28.16 42.57 -0.51
N PHE A 491 28.84 43.12 -1.52
CA PHE A 491 29.89 44.14 -1.29
C PHE A 491 29.31 45.42 -0.68
N GLY A 492 28.16 45.89 -1.17
CA GLY A 492 27.48 47.05 -0.60
C GLY A 492 27.06 46.83 0.85
N LEU A 493 26.54 45.65 1.17
CA LEU A 493 26.21 45.22 2.53
C LEU A 493 27.43 45.20 3.45
N LEU A 494 28.53 44.57 3.01
CA LEU A 494 29.77 44.48 3.78
C LEU A 494 30.37 45.88 4.01
N PHE A 495 30.35 46.75 3.00
CA PHE A 495 30.85 48.12 3.11
C PHE A 495 29.99 48.96 4.05
N VAL A 496 28.67 48.83 4.02
CA VAL A 496 27.80 49.52 4.99
C VAL A 496 28.08 49.01 6.41
N ILE A 497 28.16 47.70 6.64
CA ILE A 497 28.36 47.17 8.00
C ILE A 497 29.71 47.61 8.58
N LEU A 498 30.80 47.57 7.80
CA LEU A 498 32.14 47.92 8.28
C LEU A 498 32.36 49.44 8.52
N PHE A 499 31.59 50.31 7.86
CA PHE A 499 31.79 51.77 7.89
C PHE A 499 30.68 52.55 8.60
N THR A 500 29.59 51.89 9.03
CA THR A 500 28.45 52.55 9.71
C THR A 500 28.17 52.03 11.12
N LEU A 501 28.68 50.85 11.48
CA LEU A 501 28.69 50.26 12.83
C LEU A 501 30.13 50.25 13.35
#